data_AF-A0A843J7J6-F1
#
_entry.id   AF-A0A843J7J6-F1
#
_cell.length_a   1.000
_cell.length_b   1.000
_cell.length_c   1.000
_cell.angle_alpha   90.00
_cell.angle_beta   90.00
_cell.angle_gamma   90.00
#
_symmetry.space_group_name_H-M   'P 1'
#
loop_
_entity.id
_entity.type
_entity.pdbx_description
1 polymer ?
#
loop_
_entity_poly.entity_id
_entity_poly.type
_entity_poly.pdbx_seq_one_letter_code
_entity_poly.pdbx_strand_id
1 'polypeptide(L)'
;YFSIKFEKIYRRFFQAGRKKRYGGLLVWKEGQEVEKIDITGFEIKRSDSPHITKEVQHTVIEMILKGSGKKELKEYLSGVIKTYRKGGYSLEDIGIPGGLGKELTAYGNQDAHVRGALYSNANLGTDFKRGSKPKRVYIKAVTGKYPQTDVLDFEYADQVPPEFVIDLETMLDKSIKQPISRIIEAIGMTWNDVDPSRTTLFDFGM
;
A
#
# COMPACT_ATOMS: atom_id res chain seq x y z
N TYR A 1 16.40 -41.49 1.14
CA TYR A 1 15.03 -41.68 1.64
C TYR A 1 14.22 -40.41 1.40
N PHE A 2 13.01 -40.53 0.86
CA PHE A 2 12.06 -39.43 0.65
C PHE A 2 11.04 -39.44 1.80
N SER A 3 10.65 -38.27 2.32
CA SER A 3 9.66 -38.16 3.40
C SER A 3 8.71 -36.98 3.16
N ILE A 4 7.45 -37.13 3.60
CA ILE A 4 6.41 -36.10 3.56
C ILE A 4 6.00 -35.78 4.99
N LYS A 5 5.91 -34.49 5.34
CA LYS A 5 5.48 -34.01 6.66
C LYS A 5 4.17 -33.25 6.53
N PHE A 6 3.21 -33.55 7.39
CA PHE A 6 1.99 -32.76 7.54
C PHE A 6 2.28 -31.49 8.35
N GLU A 7 1.97 -30.31 7.80
CA GLU A 7 2.39 -29.02 8.39
C GLU A 7 1.22 -28.16 8.90
N LYS A 8 0.15 -27.98 8.13
CA LYS A 8 -0.91 -26.99 8.39
C LYS A 8 -2.29 -27.44 7.91
N ILE A 9 -3.34 -26.99 8.59
CA ILE A 9 -4.74 -27.06 8.13
C ILE A 9 -5.31 -25.65 8.03
N TYR A 10 -5.85 -25.31 6.86
CA TYR A 10 -6.64 -24.10 6.67
C TYR A 10 -8.13 -24.45 6.60
N ARG A 11 -8.95 -23.82 7.43
CA ARG A 11 -10.43 -23.94 7.35
C ARG A 11 -10.96 -23.29 6.08
N ARG A 12 -10.37 -22.17 5.69
CA ARG A 12 -10.63 -21.46 4.43
C ARG A 12 -9.31 -20.98 3.85
N PHE A 13 -9.24 -20.97 2.53
CA PHE A 13 -8.06 -20.59 1.78
C PHE A 13 -8.45 -19.64 0.65
N PHE A 14 -7.66 -18.61 0.44
CA PHE A 14 -7.84 -17.60 -0.59
C PHE A 14 -6.51 -17.38 -1.32
N GLN A 15 -6.56 -17.35 -2.66
CA GLN A 15 -5.40 -17.04 -3.48
C GLN A 15 -5.77 -16.05 -4.57
N ALA A 16 -5.09 -14.90 -4.60
CA ALA A 16 -5.37 -13.82 -5.54
C ALA A 16 -4.70 -14.04 -6.92
N GLY A 17 -4.91 -15.23 -7.52
CA GLY A 17 -4.54 -15.54 -8.91
C GLY A 17 -3.05 -15.56 -9.28
N ARG A 18 -2.13 -15.34 -8.33
CA ARG A 18 -0.68 -15.42 -8.56
C ARG A 18 0.01 -16.39 -7.58
N LYS A 19 1.10 -17.01 -8.06
CA LYS A 19 1.94 -17.88 -7.22
C LYS A 19 2.47 -17.09 -6.02
N LYS A 20 2.51 -17.74 -4.85
CA LYS A 20 2.99 -17.18 -3.57
C LYS A 20 2.17 -16.00 -3.00
N ARG A 21 0.96 -15.72 -3.50
CA ARG A 21 0.06 -14.69 -2.94
C ARG A 21 -1.23 -15.32 -2.43
N TYR A 22 -1.23 -15.74 -1.17
CA TYR A 22 -2.36 -16.45 -0.56
C TYR A 22 -2.57 -16.06 0.90
N GLY A 23 -3.80 -16.22 1.36
CA GLY A 23 -4.23 -16.10 2.74
C GLY A 23 -5.01 -17.34 3.17
N GLY A 24 -4.95 -17.71 4.43
CA GLY A 24 -5.72 -18.82 4.96
C GLY A 24 -6.11 -18.61 6.41
N LEU A 25 -7.33 -19.05 6.76
CA LEU A 25 -7.76 -19.17 8.14
C LEU A 25 -7.14 -20.44 8.71
N LEU A 26 -5.98 -20.29 9.34
CA LEU A 26 -5.19 -21.39 9.90
C LEU A 26 -5.85 -21.87 11.19
N VAL A 27 -6.21 -23.16 11.21
CA VAL A 27 -6.87 -23.79 12.37
C VAL A 27 -6.00 -24.82 13.09
N TRP A 28 -4.91 -25.25 12.45
CA TRP A 28 -3.97 -26.20 13.03
C TRP A 28 -2.59 -26.02 12.40
N LYS A 29 -1.53 -26.13 13.22
CA LYS A 29 -0.14 -26.14 12.77
C LYS A 29 0.73 -27.01 13.68
N GLU A 30 1.46 -27.95 13.09
CA GLU A 30 2.51 -28.75 13.75
C GLU A 30 2.11 -29.35 15.11
N GLY A 31 0.92 -29.92 15.21
CA GLY A 31 0.43 -30.59 16.42
C GLY A 31 -0.40 -29.70 17.34
N GLN A 32 -0.56 -28.42 17.03
CA GLN A 32 -1.31 -27.46 17.85
C GLN A 32 -2.51 -26.90 17.11
N GLU A 33 -3.67 -26.88 17.78
CA GLU A 33 -4.81 -26.08 17.35
C GLU A 33 -4.48 -24.61 17.51
N VAL A 34 -4.81 -23.82 16.50
CA VAL A 34 -4.58 -22.37 16.46
C VAL A 34 -5.79 -21.73 15.79
N GLU A 35 -6.00 -20.43 15.94
CA GLU A 35 -6.96 -19.71 15.09
C GLU A 35 -6.36 -18.37 14.71
N LYS A 36 -5.85 -18.27 13.48
CA LYS A 36 -5.25 -17.03 12.97
C LYS A 36 -5.32 -16.91 11.47
N ILE A 37 -5.20 -15.68 11.00
CA ILE A 37 -5.05 -15.37 9.59
C ILE A 37 -3.56 -15.52 9.21
N ASP A 38 -3.23 -16.49 8.35
CA ASP A 38 -1.89 -16.65 7.78
C ASP A 38 -1.86 -16.08 6.38
N ILE A 39 -0.93 -15.16 6.10
CA ILE A 39 -0.85 -14.41 4.83
C ILE A 39 0.56 -14.50 4.27
N THR A 40 0.68 -14.78 2.99
CA THR A 40 1.95 -14.92 2.27
C THR A 40 1.98 -14.09 0.99
N GLY A 41 3.09 -13.37 0.77
CA GLY A 41 3.44 -12.66 -0.47
C GLY A 41 2.62 -11.42 -0.84
N PHE A 42 1.73 -11.00 0.05
CA PHE A 42 1.01 -9.73 -0.04
C PHE A 42 1.80 -8.57 0.56
N GLU A 43 1.38 -7.34 0.23
CA GLU A 43 1.96 -6.07 0.67
C GLU A 43 2.00 -5.93 2.21
N ILE A 44 1.10 -6.62 2.93
CA ILE A 44 1.06 -6.71 4.41
C ILE A 44 2.44 -6.96 5.04
N LYS A 45 3.25 -7.86 4.47
CA LYS A 45 4.58 -8.23 5.01
C LYS A 45 5.73 -7.43 4.39
N ARG A 46 5.45 -6.58 3.41
CA ARG A 46 6.48 -5.85 2.68
C ARG A 46 6.88 -4.60 3.44
N SER A 47 8.19 -4.38 3.53
CA SER A 47 8.72 -3.23 4.27
C SER A 47 8.57 -1.92 3.49
N ASP A 48 8.34 -1.99 2.18
CA ASP A 48 8.16 -0.87 1.24
C ASP A 48 6.68 -0.55 0.95
N SER A 49 5.75 -1.04 1.77
CA SER A 49 4.32 -0.74 1.68
C SER A 49 3.89 0.24 2.78
N PRO A 50 3.04 1.24 2.47
CA PRO A 50 2.45 2.15 3.47
C PRO A 50 1.74 1.40 4.58
N HIS A 51 1.62 2.02 5.75
CA HIS A 51 0.90 1.41 6.86
C HIS A 51 -0.56 1.14 6.50
N ILE A 52 -1.24 2.14 5.91
CA ILE A 52 -2.65 2.01 5.51
C ILE A 52 -2.87 0.87 4.51
N THR A 53 -1.93 0.65 3.59
CA THR A 53 -2.00 -0.47 2.63
C THR A 53 -2.03 -1.80 3.37
N LYS A 54 -1.19 -1.98 4.39
CA LYS A 54 -1.10 -3.21 5.16
C LYS A 54 -2.38 -3.46 5.96
N GLU A 55 -2.88 -2.43 6.63
CA GLU A 55 -4.11 -2.52 7.43
C GLU A 55 -5.33 -2.85 6.57
N VAL A 56 -5.52 -2.10 5.48
CA VAL A 56 -6.66 -2.28 4.58
C VAL A 56 -6.59 -3.65 3.92
N GLN A 57 -5.41 -4.06 3.44
CA GLN A 57 -5.24 -5.36 2.80
C GLN A 57 -5.43 -6.52 3.78
N HIS A 58 -4.93 -6.40 5.02
CA HIS A 58 -5.15 -7.41 6.06
C HIS A 58 -6.65 -7.58 6.32
N THR A 59 -7.35 -6.46 6.54
CA THR A 59 -8.78 -6.45 6.83
C THR A 59 -9.60 -7.05 5.69
N VAL A 60 -9.31 -6.69 4.43
CA VAL A 60 -9.99 -7.27 3.25
C VAL A 60 -9.79 -8.79 3.17
N ILE A 61 -8.55 -9.28 3.34
CA ILE A 61 -8.27 -10.72 3.29
C ILE A 61 -8.94 -11.44 4.45
N GLU A 62 -8.92 -10.85 5.64
CA GLU A 62 -9.59 -11.38 6.82
C GLU A 62 -11.11 -11.48 6.62
N MET A 63 -11.75 -10.43 6.09
CA MET A 63 -13.17 -10.44 5.75
C MET A 63 -13.50 -11.57 4.77
N ILE A 64 -12.71 -11.75 3.70
CA ILE A 64 -12.87 -12.85 2.74
C ILE A 64 -12.75 -14.21 3.43
N LEU A 65 -11.73 -14.39 4.27
CA LEU A 65 -11.50 -15.65 4.99
C LEU A 65 -12.57 -15.91 6.06
N LYS A 66 -13.15 -14.87 6.65
CA LYS A 66 -14.30 -14.97 7.58
C LYS A 66 -15.64 -15.08 6.85
N GLY A 67 -15.66 -14.98 5.52
CA GLY A 67 -16.81 -15.28 4.68
C GLY A 67 -17.75 -14.10 4.50
N SER A 68 -17.25 -12.88 4.70
CA SER A 68 -17.97 -11.66 4.40
C SER A 68 -18.40 -11.60 2.93
N GLY A 69 -19.60 -11.07 2.70
CA GLY A 69 -20.15 -10.90 1.36
C GLY A 69 -19.57 -9.70 0.62
N LYS A 70 -19.74 -9.67 -0.71
CA LYS A 70 -19.28 -8.56 -1.57
C LYS A 70 -19.81 -7.19 -1.13
N LYS A 71 -21.03 -7.13 -0.59
CA LYS A 71 -21.65 -5.90 -0.07
C LYS A 71 -20.87 -5.32 1.11
N GLU A 72 -20.51 -6.14 2.08
CA GLU A 72 -19.77 -5.73 3.28
C GLU A 72 -18.36 -5.26 2.91
N LEU A 73 -17.68 -6.01 2.03
CA LEU A 73 -16.37 -5.63 1.48
C LEU A 73 -16.43 -4.28 0.76
N LYS A 74 -17.47 -4.06 -0.05
CA LYS A 74 -17.70 -2.78 -0.72
C LYS A 74 -17.92 -1.64 0.27
N GLU A 75 -18.78 -1.84 1.26
CA GLU A 75 -19.06 -0.83 2.29
C GLU A 75 -17.79 -0.43 3.05
N TYR A 76 -16.97 -1.41 3.45
CA TYR A 76 -15.67 -1.17 4.07
C TYR A 76 -14.73 -0.35 3.18
N LEU A 77 -14.50 -0.82 1.94
CA LEU A 77 -13.57 -0.16 1.01
C LEU A 77 -14.04 1.25 0.62
N SER A 78 -15.32 1.44 0.34
CA SER A 78 -15.87 2.77 0.08
C SER A 78 -15.74 3.70 1.29
N GLY A 79 -15.82 3.16 2.52
CA GLY A 79 -15.54 3.90 3.76
C GLY A 79 -14.09 4.40 3.82
N VAL A 80 -13.13 3.49 3.60
CA VAL A 80 -11.69 3.81 3.54
C VAL A 80 -11.43 4.90 2.49
N ILE A 81 -11.96 4.74 1.28
CA ILE A 81 -11.77 5.70 0.18
C ILE A 81 -12.31 7.09 0.55
N LYS A 82 -13.50 7.17 1.15
CA LYS A 82 -14.08 8.45 1.60
C LYS A 82 -13.21 9.13 2.66
N THR A 83 -12.72 8.38 3.64
CA THR A 83 -11.82 8.90 4.68
C THR A 83 -10.51 9.39 4.06
N TYR A 84 -9.94 8.62 3.14
CA TYR A 84 -8.70 8.97 2.45
C TYR A 84 -8.82 10.28 1.69
N ARG A 85 -9.87 10.44 0.87
CA ARG A 85 -10.12 11.66 0.08
C ARG A 85 -10.37 12.90 0.92
N LYS A 86 -10.85 12.73 2.15
CA LYS A 86 -11.03 13.82 3.12
C LYS A 86 -9.73 14.19 3.85
N GLY A 87 -8.61 13.51 3.57
CA GLY A 87 -7.36 13.70 4.30
C GLY A 87 -7.41 13.14 5.72
N GLY A 88 -8.25 12.13 5.98
CA GLY A 88 -8.44 11.56 7.32
C GLY A 88 -7.32 10.63 7.81
N TYR A 89 -6.28 10.40 7.01
CA TYR A 89 -5.11 9.60 7.38
C TYR A 89 -3.87 10.48 7.47
N SER A 90 -2.98 10.15 8.41
CA SER A 90 -1.74 10.91 8.61
C SER A 90 -0.72 10.63 7.50
N LEU A 91 0.30 11.49 7.38
CA LEU A 91 1.43 11.26 6.48
C LEU A 91 2.17 9.96 6.84
N GLU A 92 2.25 9.62 8.13
CA GLU A 92 2.84 8.36 8.60
C GLU A 92 2.08 7.14 8.05
N ASP A 93 0.76 7.25 7.94
CA ASP A 93 -0.09 6.16 7.47
C ASP A 93 0.03 5.95 5.95
N ILE A 94 -0.01 7.06 5.20
CA ILE A 94 -0.11 7.04 3.74
C ILE A 94 1.25 7.08 3.02
N GLY A 95 2.29 7.59 3.68
CA GLY A 95 3.62 7.74 3.12
C GLY A 95 4.19 6.40 2.64
N ILE A 96 4.74 6.38 1.42
CA ILE A 96 5.22 5.14 0.80
C ILE A 96 6.71 4.97 1.12
N PRO A 97 7.10 4.04 2.00
CA PRO A 97 8.51 3.86 2.35
C PRO A 97 9.31 3.32 1.17
N GLY A 98 10.49 3.89 0.93
CA GLY A 98 11.45 3.43 -0.07
C GLY A 98 12.85 3.41 0.53
N GLY A 99 13.60 2.33 0.29
CA GLY A 99 15.01 2.25 0.70
C GLY A 99 15.94 2.79 -0.37
N LEU A 100 16.85 3.68 0.01
CA LEU A 100 17.91 4.18 -0.86
C LEU A 100 19.11 3.21 -0.85
N GLY A 101 19.11 2.26 -1.79
CA GLY A 101 20.16 1.22 -1.86
C GLY A 101 21.52 1.69 -2.41
N LYS A 102 21.54 2.83 -3.11
CA LYS A 102 22.74 3.43 -3.72
C LYS A 102 22.84 4.90 -3.34
N GLU A 103 23.99 5.50 -3.63
CA GLU A 103 24.14 6.95 -3.57
C GLU A 103 23.16 7.63 -4.55
N LEU A 104 22.60 8.77 -4.15
CA LEU A 104 21.58 9.48 -4.94
C LEU A 104 22.08 9.88 -6.34
N THR A 105 23.37 10.17 -6.47
CA THR A 105 24.02 10.52 -7.75
C THR A 105 24.23 9.32 -8.68
N ALA A 106 24.11 8.09 -8.18
CA ALA A 106 24.36 6.87 -8.95
C ALA A 106 23.10 6.28 -9.62
N TYR A 107 21.95 6.95 -9.49
CA TYR A 107 20.71 6.55 -10.15
C TYR A 107 20.63 7.15 -11.56
N GLY A 108 20.62 6.30 -12.59
CA GLY A 108 20.59 6.72 -14.00
C GLY A 108 19.27 7.42 -14.39
N ASN A 109 18.14 6.78 -14.10
CA ASN A 109 16.83 7.44 -14.11
C ASN A 109 16.40 7.67 -12.66
N GLN A 110 16.04 8.90 -12.34
CA GLN A 110 15.57 9.26 -11.00
C GLN A 110 14.07 8.96 -10.90
N ASP A 111 13.74 7.78 -10.38
CA ASP A 111 12.37 7.45 -10.00
C ASP A 111 11.87 8.40 -8.91
N ALA A 112 10.54 8.46 -8.70
CA ALA A 112 9.90 9.38 -7.76
C ALA A 112 10.54 9.40 -6.36
N HIS A 113 10.96 8.24 -5.86
CA HIS A 113 11.64 8.12 -4.57
C HIS A 113 13.01 8.82 -4.53
N VAL A 114 13.79 8.73 -5.60
CA VAL A 114 15.11 9.39 -5.69
C VAL A 114 14.91 10.90 -5.85
N ARG A 115 13.94 11.32 -6.67
CA ARG A 115 13.61 12.74 -6.87
C ARG A 115 13.11 13.40 -5.59
N GLY A 116 12.23 12.73 -4.84
CA GLY A 116 11.73 13.22 -3.57
C GLY A 116 12.85 13.38 -2.54
N ALA A 117 13.75 12.39 -2.43
CA ALA A 117 14.90 12.48 -1.54
C ALA A 117 15.85 13.63 -1.91
N LEU A 118 16.18 13.79 -3.19
CA LEU A 118 17.02 14.89 -3.69
C LEU A 118 16.40 16.25 -3.40
N TYR A 119 15.10 16.41 -3.69
CA TYR A 119 14.39 17.65 -3.44
C TYR A 119 14.39 18.00 -1.95
N SER A 120 14.10 17.02 -1.10
CA SER A 120 13.99 17.22 0.35
C SER A 120 15.34 17.60 0.96
N ASN A 121 16.43 16.96 0.51
CA ASN A 121 17.77 17.31 0.96
C ASN A 121 18.14 18.74 0.56
N ALA A 122 17.78 19.17 -0.65
CA ALA A 122 18.11 20.50 -1.16
C ALA A 122 17.27 21.62 -0.51
N ASN A 123 16.01 21.35 -0.14
CA ASN A 123 15.05 22.41 0.19
C ASN A 123 14.49 22.35 1.62
N LEU A 124 14.57 21.20 2.29
CA LEU A 124 13.95 20.96 3.60
C LEU A 124 14.96 20.61 4.71
N GLY A 125 16.27 20.63 4.40
CA GLY A 125 17.32 20.38 5.38
C GLY A 125 17.44 18.92 5.82
N THR A 126 16.96 17.98 5.00
CA THR A 126 17.12 16.54 5.25
C THR A 126 18.49 16.02 4.79
N ASP A 127 18.91 14.86 5.29
CA ASP A 127 20.16 14.18 4.91
C ASP A 127 19.89 12.72 4.48
N PHE A 128 19.00 12.53 3.50
CA PHE A 128 18.73 11.22 2.93
C PHE A 128 19.90 10.75 2.07
N LYS A 129 20.41 9.56 2.35
CA LYS A 129 21.58 8.97 1.69
C LYS A 129 21.42 7.47 1.57
N ARG A 130 22.44 6.79 1.03
CA ARG A 130 22.46 5.33 0.98
C ARG A 130 22.21 4.74 2.37
N GLY A 131 21.25 3.83 2.45
CA GLY A 131 20.80 3.21 3.70
C GLY A 131 19.60 3.90 4.36
N SER A 132 19.29 5.15 4.01
CA SER A 132 18.07 5.82 4.47
C SER A 132 16.82 5.14 3.89
N LYS A 133 15.70 5.27 4.62
CA LYS A 133 14.41 4.73 4.19
C LYS A 133 13.26 5.71 4.34
N PRO A 134 13.33 6.89 3.69
CA PRO A 134 12.28 7.87 3.81
C PRO A 134 10.96 7.38 3.19
N LYS A 135 9.89 8.05 3.57
CA LYS A 135 8.56 7.88 3.01
C LYS A 135 8.34 8.94 1.96
N ARG A 136 7.83 8.54 0.79
CA ARG A 136 7.45 9.49 -0.27
C ARG A 136 5.97 9.80 -0.23
N VAL A 137 5.63 11.04 -0.58
CA VAL A 137 4.28 11.50 -0.91
C VAL A 137 4.30 12.26 -2.23
N TYR A 138 3.24 12.10 -3.02
CA TYR A 138 3.08 12.87 -4.25
C TYR A 138 2.46 14.23 -3.94
N ILE A 139 2.93 15.26 -4.63
CA ILE A 139 2.56 16.65 -4.41
C ILE A 139 1.73 17.13 -5.61
N LYS A 140 0.55 17.65 -5.31
CA LYS A 140 -0.36 18.22 -6.30
C LYS A 140 0.03 19.65 -6.67
N ALA A 141 0.43 20.43 -5.67
CA ALA A 141 0.83 21.82 -5.82
C ALA A 141 1.72 22.26 -4.66
N VAL A 142 2.62 23.21 -4.94
CA VAL A 142 3.39 23.94 -3.92
C VAL A 142 2.89 25.39 -3.91
N THR A 143 2.33 25.86 -2.79
CA THR A 143 1.61 27.14 -2.72
C THR A 143 2.44 28.31 -2.17
N GLY A 144 3.71 28.11 -1.84
CA GLY A 144 4.54 29.12 -1.19
C GLY A 144 5.96 29.21 -1.73
N LYS A 145 6.92 29.48 -0.83
CA LYS A 145 8.30 29.85 -1.18
C LYS A 145 9.16 28.74 -1.76
N TYR A 146 8.70 27.49 -1.70
CA TYR A 146 9.48 26.34 -2.12
C TYR A 146 9.44 26.15 -3.64
N PRO A 147 10.53 25.66 -4.27
CA PRO A 147 10.49 25.30 -5.69
C PRO A 147 9.41 24.26 -5.98
N GLN A 148 8.84 24.27 -7.19
CA GLN A 148 7.82 23.28 -7.55
C GLN A 148 8.39 21.86 -7.58
N THR A 149 7.60 20.89 -7.13
CA THR A 149 7.88 19.45 -7.21
C THR A 149 6.57 18.67 -7.26
N ASP A 150 6.59 17.48 -7.85
CA ASP A 150 5.51 16.50 -7.89
C ASP A 150 5.66 15.41 -6.81
N VAL A 151 6.79 15.39 -6.08
CA VAL A 151 7.09 14.38 -5.06
C VAL A 151 7.98 14.95 -3.96
N LEU A 152 7.76 14.47 -2.75
CA LEU A 152 8.54 14.82 -1.56
C LEU A 152 8.82 13.57 -0.74
N ASP A 153 9.99 13.51 -0.11
CA ASP A 153 10.36 12.45 0.82
C ASP A 153 10.53 13.03 2.24
N PHE A 154 10.11 12.28 3.26
CA PHE A 154 10.21 12.67 4.66
C PHE A 154 10.48 11.45 5.55
N GLU A 155 11.09 11.67 6.70
CA GLU A 155 11.22 10.68 7.77
C GLU A 155 10.09 10.88 8.80
N TYR A 156 9.88 12.14 9.17
CA TYR A 156 8.90 12.60 10.15
C TYR A 156 7.92 13.57 9.50
N ALA A 157 6.63 13.44 9.81
CA ALA A 157 5.57 14.26 9.22
C ALA A 157 5.76 15.79 9.38
N ASP A 158 6.42 16.25 10.44
CA ASP A 158 6.70 17.67 10.70
C ASP A 158 7.75 18.28 9.75
N GLN A 159 8.49 17.44 9.03
CA GLN A 159 9.40 17.87 7.98
C GLN A 159 8.67 18.33 6.72
N VAL A 160 7.37 18.05 6.58
CA VAL A 160 6.55 18.43 5.41
C VAL A 160 5.84 19.76 5.69
N PRO A 161 6.28 20.87 5.08
CA PRO A 161 5.65 22.17 5.30
C PRO A 161 4.21 22.21 4.78
N PRO A 162 3.33 23.03 5.37
CA PRO A 162 1.93 23.15 4.95
C PRO A 162 1.76 23.70 3.52
N GLU A 163 2.79 24.32 2.94
CA GLU A 163 2.80 24.77 1.55
C GLU A 163 2.77 23.64 0.52
N PHE A 164 3.03 22.39 0.93
CA PHE A 164 2.99 21.21 0.07
C PHE A 164 1.61 20.55 0.12
N VAL A 165 0.83 20.75 -0.94
CA VAL A 165 -0.49 20.14 -1.06
C VAL A 165 -0.34 18.71 -1.56
N ILE A 166 -0.62 17.73 -0.71
CA ILE A 166 -0.52 16.31 -1.04
C ILE A 166 -1.53 15.93 -2.12
N ASP A 167 -1.09 15.18 -3.13
CA ASP A 167 -1.95 14.56 -4.13
C ASP A 167 -2.59 13.29 -3.56
N LEU A 168 -3.66 13.46 -2.78
CA LEU A 168 -4.38 12.36 -2.15
C LEU A 168 -4.94 11.35 -3.16
N GLU A 169 -5.20 11.73 -4.42
CA GLU A 169 -5.73 10.82 -5.42
C GLU A 169 -4.63 9.92 -5.98
N THR A 170 -3.46 10.49 -6.31
CA THR A 170 -2.29 9.69 -6.69
C THR A 170 -1.85 8.79 -5.54
N MET A 171 -1.93 9.28 -4.30
CA MET A 171 -1.62 8.49 -3.11
C MET A 171 -2.63 7.35 -2.90
N LEU A 172 -3.94 7.61 -3.04
CA LEU A 172 -5.00 6.60 -2.96
C LEU A 172 -4.81 5.50 -4.02
N ASP A 173 -4.49 5.90 -5.26
CA ASP A 173 -4.25 4.94 -6.34
C ASP A 173 -3.11 3.96 -5.99
N LYS A 174 -1.96 4.50 -5.60
CA LYS A 174 -0.76 3.71 -5.34
C LYS A 174 -0.84 2.90 -4.04
N SER A 175 -1.49 3.44 -3.01
CA SER A 175 -1.53 2.80 -1.69
C SER A 175 -2.76 1.90 -1.49
N ILE A 176 -3.87 2.14 -2.18
CA ILE A 176 -5.11 1.37 -2.01
C ILE A 176 -5.57 0.72 -3.32
N LYS A 177 -5.78 1.47 -4.41
CA LYS A 177 -6.31 0.90 -5.66
C LYS A 177 -5.45 -0.26 -6.16
N GLN A 178 -4.17 0.00 -6.43
CA GLN A 178 -3.30 -1.01 -7.03
C GLN A 178 -3.13 -2.28 -6.16
N PRO A 179 -2.91 -2.19 -4.83
CA PRO A 179 -2.76 -3.39 -3.99
C PRO A 179 -4.06 -4.16 -3.74
N ILE A 180 -5.22 -3.48 -3.77
CA ILE A 180 -6.52 -4.08 -3.44
C ILE A 180 -7.25 -4.62 -4.67
N SER A 181 -7.14 -3.98 -5.84
CA SER A 181 -7.83 -4.40 -7.07
C SER A 181 -7.65 -5.89 -7.36
N ARG A 182 -6.41 -6.40 -7.27
CA ARG A 182 -6.10 -7.82 -7.53
C ARG A 182 -6.77 -8.79 -6.55
N ILE A 183 -7.03 -8.34 -5.33
CA ILE A 183 -7.67 -9.17 -4.29
C ILE A 183 -9.18 -9.23 -4.56
N ILE A 184 -9.80 -8.09 -4.85
CA ILE A 184 -11.24 -8.02 -5.09
C ILE A 184 -11.61 -8.64 -6.46
N GLU A 185 -10.74 -8.54 -7.46
CA GLU A 185 -10.88 -9.23 -8.76
C GLU A 185 -10.97 -10.75 -8.60
N ALA A 186 -10.18 -11.33 -7.68
CA ALA A 186 -10.17 -12.76 -7.43
C ALA A 186 -11.49 -13.29 -6.82
N ILE A 187 -12.33 -12.40 -6.28
CA ILE A 187 -13.68 -12.73 -5.81
C ILE A 187 -14.78 -12.21 -6.76
N GLY A 188 -14.40 -11.76 -7.96
CA GLY A 188 -15.32 -11.27 -8.99
C GLY A 188 -15.93 -9.90 -8.66
N MET A 189 -15.15 -9.00 -8.08
CA MET A 189 -15.45 -7.57 -7.95
C MET A 189 -14.45 -6.76 -8.76
N THR A 190 -14.85 -5.58 -9.20
CA THR A 190 -14.00 -4.62 -9.91
C THR A 190 -13.75 -3.39 -9.03
N TRP A 191 -12.75 -2.58 -9.38
CA TRP A 191 -12.55 -1.31 -8.69
C TRP A 191 -13.76 -0.37 -8.84
N ASN A 192 -14.45 -0.42 -9.99
CA ASN A 192 -15.65 0.39 -10.23
C ASN A 192 -16.81 0.01 -9.28
N ASP A 193 -16.85 -1.22 -8.77
CA ASP A 193 -17.85 -1.62 -7.78
C ASP A 193 -17.64 -0.90 -6.44
N VAL A 194 -16.40 -0.57 -6.07
CA VAL A 194 -16.03 0.07 -4.81
C VAL A 194 -15.91 1.59 -4.90
N ASP A 195 -15.51 2.11 -6.07
CA ASP A 195 -15.41 3.54 -6.36
C ASP A 195 -16.01 3.88 -7.75
N PRO A 196 -17.35 3.94 -7.87
CA PRO A 196 -18.01 4.22 -9.15
C PRO A 196 -17.84 5.68 -9.61
N SER A 197 -17.33 6.56 -8.73
CA SER A 197 -17.24 8.00 -8.99
C SER A 197 -16.12 8.39 -9.96
N ARG A 198 -15.21 7.46 -10.26
CA ARG A 198 -14.08 7.68 -11.17
C ARG A 198 -13.76 6.41 -11.95
N THR A 199 -14.39 6.28 -13.12
CA THR A 199 -13.92 5.35 -14.15
C THR A 199 -12.76 6.00 -14.90
N THR A 200 -11.58 5.40 -14.82
CA THR A 200 -10.39 5.81 -15.58
C THR A 200 -10.33 5.02 -16.88
N LEU A 201 -9.68 5.56 -17.92
CA LEU A 201 -9.47 4.84 -19.21
C LEU A 201 -8.81 3.45 -19.00
N PHE A 202 -7.92 3.33 -18.01
CA PHE A 202 -7.30 2.07 -17.60
C PHE A 202 -8.29 1.00 -17.13
N ASP A 203 -9.47 1.38 -16.63
CA ASP A 203 -10.49 0.43 -16.18
C ASP A 203 -11.20 -0.27 -17.37
N PHE A 204 -10.96 0.18 -18.62
CA PHE A 204 -11.41 -0.45 -19.87
C PHE A 204 -10.32 -1.28 -20.57
N GLY A 205 -9.15 -1.47 -19.96
CA GLY A 205 -8.05 -2.25 -20.53
C GLY A 205 -7.32 -1.59 -21.71
N MET A 206 -7.43 -0.25 -21.82
CA MET A 206 -6.64 0.58 -22.75
C MET A 206 -5.50 1.30 -22.05
#